data_AF-D4CFY1-F1
#
_entry.id   AF-D4CFY1-F1
#
_cell.length_a   1.000
_cell.length_b   1.000
_cell.length_c   1.000
_cell.angle_alpha   90.00
_cell.angle_beta   90.00
_cell.angle_gamma   90.00
#
_symmetry.space_group_name_H-M   'P 1'
#
loop_
_entity.id
_entity.type
_entity.pdbx_description
1 polymer ?
#
loop_
_entity_poly.entity_id
_entity_poly.type
_entity_poly.pdbx_seq_one_letter_code
_entity_poly.pdbx_strand_id
1 'polypeptide(L)'
;MTKADAARLVAIVVTAYPNFDKFKDAKAIEATVNLWAMMFEQDESGIVALAVKKHIATNKWPPSVAEVREIMLEIQHPELIEPDKAWLAVSDLMYSAGQFNHGDLSRQLPPLVARAVESIGWTSLWEMHRSAYIGGKPGMDRVAFMQQYTPMYEREKSRSMTPAQLTEKIDNAAGSLPDKGQRLIEYRESERRRKEQEMEAITRGALRLESQIVEQTKLELRGEVLG
;
A
#
# COMPACT_ATOMS: atom_id res chain seq x y z
N MET A 1 2.79 -18.45 -15.48
CA MET A 1 3.17 -18.71 -16.89
C MET A 1 3.69 -20.14 -17.06
N THR A 2 3.78 -20.66 -18.30
CA THR A 2 4.29 -22.01 -18.56
C THR A 2 5.84 -22.06 -18.62
N LYS A 3 6.42 -23.27 -18.54
CA LYS A 3 7.86 -23.47 -18.77
C LYS A 3 8.30 -23.01 -20.17
N ALA A 4 7.44 -23.14 -21.18
CA ALA A 4 7.73 -22.65 -22.53
C ALA A 4 7.80 -21.11 -22.58
N ASP A 5 6.94 -20.41 -21.84
CA ASP A 5 6.99 -18.96 -21.71
C ASP A 5 8.27 -18.51 -21.00
N ALA A 6 8.63 -19.17 -19.90
CA ALA A 6 9.86 -18.91 -19.17
C ALA A 6 11.10 -19.10 -20.07
N ALA A 7 11.14 -20.17 -20.87
CA ALA A 7 12.23 -20.41 -21.82
C ALA A 7 12.39 -19.27 -22.84
N ARG A 8 11.27 -18.77 -23.39
CA ARG A 8 11.28 -17.63 -24.33
C ARG A 8 11.79 -16.35 -23.67
N LEU A 9 11.37 -16.06 -22.44
CA LEU A 9 11.81 -14.87 -21.71
C LEU A 9 13.28 -14.94 -21.32
N VAL A 10 13.76 -16.09 -20.84
CA VAL A 10 15.18 -16.29 -20.53
C VAL A 10 16.03 -16.16 -21.80
N ALA A 11 15.57 -16.67 -22.95
CA ALA A 11 16.29 -16.48 -24.21
C ALA A 11 16.43 -14.99 -24.60
N ILE A 12 15.40 -14.17 -24.35
CA ILE A 12 15.47 -12.72 -24.53
C ILE A 12 16.53 -12.11 -23.60
N VAL A 13 16.55 -12.50 -22.32
CA VAL A 13 17.54 -12.03 -21.34
C VAL A 13 18.96 -12.41 -21.76
N VAL A 14 19.19 -13.67 -22.15
CA VAL A 14 20.50 -14.14 -22.64
C VAL A 14 20.98 -13.30 -23.83
N THR A 15 20.06 -13.00 -24.76
CA THR A 15 20.36 -12.18 -25.95
C THR A 15 20.69 -10.73 -25.59
N ALA A 16 19.99 -10.16 -24.60
CA ALA A 16 20.24 -8.79 -24.13
C ALA A 16 21.57 -8.64 -23.37
N TYR A 17 22.09 -9.71 -22.77
CA TYR A 17 23.29 -9.70 -21.95
C TYR A 17 24.35 -10.73 -22.41
N PRO A 18 24.90 -10.60 -23.63
CA PRO A 18 25.74 -11.63 -24.26
C PRO A 18 27.07 -11.88 -23.54
N ASN A 19 27.56 -10.91 -22.76
CA ASN A 19 28.84 -11.00 -22.05
C ASN A 19 28.73 -11.65 -20.67
N PHE A 20 27.55 -12.10 -20.24
CA PHE A 20 27.38 -12.73 -18.94
C PHE A 20 27.79 -14.21 -18.99
N ASP A 21 28.89 -14.57 -18.31
CA ASP A 21 29.52 -15.89 -18.46
C ASP A 21 28.60 -17.08 -18.15
N LYS A 22 27.66 -16.94 -17.20
CA LYS A 22 26.70 -18.00 -16.88
C LYS A 22 25.77 -18.33 -18.05
N PHE A 23 25.57 -17.42 -19.00
CA PHE A 23 24.77 -17.66 -20.20
C PHE A 23 25.54 -18.35 -21.33
N LYS A 24 26.79 -18.78 -21.09
CA LYS A 24 27.54 -19.64 -22.01
C LYS A 24 27.36 -21.13 -21.71
N ASP A 25 26.83 -21.47 -20.53
CA ASP A 25 26.57 -22.84 -20.10
C ASP A 25 25.09 -23.19 -20.28
N ALA A 26 24.81 -24.19 -21.13
CA ALA A 26 23.46 -24.69 -21.38
C ALA A 26 22.76 -25.19 -20.11
N LYS A 27 23.49 -25.80 -19.17
CA LYS A 27 22.91 -26.27 -17.90
C LYS A 27 22.49 -25.11 -17.01
N ALA A 28 23.29 -24.04 -16.96
CA ALA A 28 22.96 -22.83 -16.21
C ALA A 28 21.74 -22.10 -16.81
N ILE A 29 21.61 -22.08 -18.13
CA ILE A 29 20.41 -21.56 -18.80
C ILE A 29 19.19 -22.41 -18.44
N GLU A 30 19.29 -23.74 -18.54
CA GLU A 30 18.18 -24.64 -18.20
C GLU A 30 17.74 -24.49 -16.74
N ALA A 31 18.69 -24.39 -15.81
CA ALA A 31 18.41 -24.12 -14.40
C ALA A 31 17.68 -22.79 -14.20
N THR A 32 18.07 -21.75 -14.95
CA THR A 32 17.41 -20.43 -14.93
C THR A 32 15.98 -20.52 -15.45
N VAL A 33 15.75 -21.25 -16.54
CA VAL A 33 14.40 -21.51 -17.09
C VAL A 33 13.52 -22.23 -16.08
N ASN A 34 14.03 -23.28 -15.43
CA ASN A 34 13.29 -24.02 -14.42
C ASN A 34 12.96 -23.14 -13.20
N LEU A 35 13.91 -22.32 -12.74
CA LEU A 35 13.69 -21.36 -11.66
C LEU A 35 12.59 -20.36 -12.03
N TRP A 36 12.64 -19.78 -13.23
CA TRP A 36 11.64 -18.79 -13.66
C TRP A 36 10.27 -19.43 -13.87
N ALA A 37 10.20 -20.64 -14.41
CA ALA A 37 8.96 -21.38 -14.55
C ALA A 37 8.29 -21.65 -13.19
N MET A 38 9.09 -21.99 -12.17
CA MET A 38 8.61 -22.17 -10.79
C MET A 38 8.21 -20.83 -10.16
N MET A 39 9.09 -19.84 -10.22
CA MET A 39 8.88 -18.57 -9.53
C MET A 39 7.73 -17.78 -10.12
N PHE A 40 7.47 -17.86 -11.43
CA PHE A 40 6.40 -17.13 -12.11
C PHE A 40 5.23 -18.02 -12.56
N GLU A 41 5.05 -19.19 -11.93
CA GLU A 41 4.02 -20.16 -12.31
C GLU A 41 2.61 -19.54 -12.30
N GLN A 42 2.32 -18.71 -11.28
CA GLN A 42 1.01 -18.07 -11.08
C GLN A 42 0.86 -16.73 -11.82
N ASP A 43 1.94 -16.22 -12.42
CA ASP A 43 1.96 -14.87 -13.00
C ASP A 43 1.60 -14.87 -14.49
N GLU A 44 0.94 -13.80 -14.93
CA GLU A 44 0.60 -13.59 -16.34
C GLU A 44 1.87 -13.34 -17.18
N SER A 45 2.08 -14.14 -18.23
CA SER A 45 3.30 -14.06 -19.04
C SER A 45 3.51 -12.68 -19.69
N GLY A 46 2.43 -11.98 -20.05
CA GLY A 46 2.48 -10.63 -20.60
C GLY A 46 3.08 -9.61 -19.64
N ILE A 47 2.69 -9.66 -18.36
CA ILE A 47 3.19 -8.75 -17.32
C ILE A 47 4.66 -9.01 -17.04
N VAL A 48 5.07 -10.28 -16.92
CA VAL A 48 6.49 -10.62 -16.73
C VAL A 48 7.33 -10.18 -17.94
N ALA A 49 6.81 -10.33 -19.15
CA ALA A 49 7.48 -9.86 -20.36
C ALA A 49 7.69 -8.33 -20.37
N LEU A 50 6.69 -7.56 -19.93
CA LEU A 50 6.83 -6.10 -19.77
C LEU A 50 7.89 -5.74 -18.73
N ALA A 51 7.91 -6.44 -17.60
CA ALA A 51 8.89 -6.23 -16.55
C ALA A 51 10.33 -6.51 -17.03
N VAL A 52 10.54 -7.63 -17.72
CA VAL A 52 11.84 -7.99 -18.34
C VAL A 52 12.27 -6.94 -19.36
N LYS A 53 11.36 -6.48 -20.23
CA LYS A 53 11.66 -5.44 -21.23
C LYS A 53 12.05 -4.12 -20.57
N LYS A 54 11.33 -3.69 -19.53
CA LYS A 54 11.68 -2.49 -18.76
C LYS A 54 13.07 -2.65 -18.13
N HIS A 55 13.36 -3.79 -17.49
CA HIS A 55 14.69 -4.04 -16.92
C HIS A 55 15.80 -3.94 -17.96
N ILE A 56 15.63 -4.58 -19.12
CA ILE A 56 16.60 -4.51 -20.23
C ILE A 56 16.82 -3.08 -20.71
N ALA A 57 15.77 -2.26 -20.75
CA ALA A 57 15.87 -0.87 -21.19
C ALA A 57 16.66 0.02 -20.21
N THR A 58 16.72 -0.34 -18.92
CA THR A 58 17.27 0.53 -17.87
C THR A 58 18.50 -0.03 -17.15
N ASN A 59 18.80 -1.33 -17.29
CA ASN A 59 19.84 -1.99 -16.51
C ASN A 59 20.90 -2.68 -17.37
N LYS A 60 22.16 -2.51 -16.98
CA LYS A 60 23.33 -3.09 -17.65
C LYS A 60 23.57 -4.57 -17.33
N TRP A 61 22.91 -5.09 -16.30
CA TRP A 61 23.12 -6.44 -15.77
C TRP A 61 21.84 -7.28 -15.88
N PRO A 62 21.95 -8.60 -16.08
CA PRO A 62 20.78 -9.48 -16.13
C PRO A 62 19.92 -9.38 -14.87
N PRO A 63 18.58 -9.40 -15.00
CA PRO A 63 17.70 -9.32 -13.84
C PRO A 63 17.74 -10.58 -12.99
N SER A 64 17.65 -10.38 -11.68
CA SER A 64 17.19 -11.37 -10.71
C SER A 64 15.66 -11.51 -10.75
N VAL A 65 15.15 -12.61 -10.17
CA VAL A 65 13.70 -12.80 -10.01
C VAL A 65 13.06 -11.68 -9.17
N ALA A 66 13.77 -11.19 -8.16
CA ALA A 66 13.28 -10.12 -7.29
C ALA A 66 13.12 -8.79 -8.04
N GLU A 67 14.10 -8.41 -8.88
CA GLU A 67 14.01 -7.18 -9.69
C GLU A 67 12.87 -7.25 -10.70
N VAL A 68 12.65 -8.41 -11.34
CA VAL A 68 11.48 -8.60 -12.22
C VAL A 68 10.19 -8.42 -11.42
N ARG A 69 10.08 -9.04 -10.23
CA ARG A 69 8.90 -8.91 -9.36
C ARG A 69 8.65 -7.47 -8.90
N GLU A 70 9.71 -6.72 -8.61
CA GLU A 70 9.61 -5.31 -8.24
C GLU A 70 9.04 -4.47 -9.38
N ILE A 71 9.51 -4.72 -10.62
CA ILE A 71 8.95 -4.04 -11.78
C ILE A 71 7.50 -4.48 -12.06
N MET A 72 7.18 -5.76 -11.86
CA MET A 72 5.80 -6.25 -12.00
C MET A 72 4.86 -5.56 -11.00
N LEU A 73 5.33 -5.37 -9.76
CA LEU A 73 4.58 -4.65 -8.73
C LEU A 73 4.25 -3.22 -9.18
N GLU A 74 5.21 -2.50 -9.77
CA GLU A 74 4.95 -1.14 -10.30
C GLU A 74 3.85 -1.13 -11.38
N ILE A 75 3.75 -2.20 -12.17
CA ILE A 75 2.74 -2.33 -13.24
C ILE A 75 1.37 -2.69 -12.65
N GLN A 76 1.34 -3.60 -11.68
CA GLN A 76 0.11 -4.22 -11.17
C GLN A 76 -0.50 -3.48 -9.98
N HIS A 77 0.32 -2.74 -9.24
CA HIS A 77 -0.05 -2.06 -8.00
C HIS A 77 0.29 -0.56 -8.02
N PRO A 78 -0.23 0.21 -8.99
CA PRO A 78 0.01 1.66 -9.05
C PRO A 78 -0.52 2.41 -7.82
N GLU A 79 -1.44 1.80 -7.05
CA GLU A 79 -1.96 2.32 -5.79
C GLU A 79 -0.96 2.26 -4.63
N LEU A 80 0.11 1.45 -4.74
CA LEU A 80 1.14 1.36 -3.71
C LEU A 80 2.14 2.52 -3.89
N ILE A 81 1.88 3.62 -3.18
CA ILE A 81 2.62 4.87 -3.35
C ILE A 81 3.99 4.82 -2.67
N GLU A 82 5.04 5.18 -3.41
CA GLU A 82 6.41 5.31 -2.85
C GLU A 82 6.47 6.32 -1.68
N PRO A 83 7.35 6.12 -0.69
CA PRO A 83 7.40 6.93 0.53
C PRO A 83 7.55 8.45 0.31
N ASP A 84 8.32 8.86 -0.68
CA ASP A 84 8.53 10.26 -1.04
C ASP A 84 7.25 10.92 -1.60
N LYS A 85 6.57 10.25 -2.52
CA LYS A 85 5.28 10.69 -3.07
C LYS A 85 4.18 10.68 -2.01
N ALA A 86 4.19 9.68 -1.14
CA ALA A 86 3.25 9.59 -0.03
C ALA A 86 3.41 10.77 0.94
N TRP A 87 4.65 11.14 1.28
CA TRP A 87 4.91 12.33 2.11
C TRP A 87 4.42 13.61 1.42
N LEU A 88 4.65 13.77 0.12
CA LEU A 88 4.20 14.95 -0.61
C LEU A 88 2.68 15.11 -0.52
N ALA A 89 1.91 14.03 -0.72
CA ALA A 89 0.45 14.05 -0.58
C ALA A 89 0.00 14.46 0.84
N VAL A 90 0.69 13.99 1.88
CA VAL A 90 0.41 14.40 3.26
C VAL A 90 0.74 15.87 3.48
N SER A 91 1.90 16.33 3.01
CA SER A 91 2.32 17.72 3.11
C SER A 91 1.34 18.68 2.43
N ASP A 92 0.85 18.32 1.23
CA ASP A 92 -0.15 19.10 0.50
C ASP A 92 -1.50 19.14 1.24
N LEU A 93 -1.88 18.03 1.88
CA LEU A 93 -3.07 18.00 2.72
C LEU A 93 -2.91 18.87 3.96
N MET A 94 -1.73 18.85 4.60
CA MET A 94 -1.47 19.72 5.76
C MET A 94 -1.58 21.19 5.36
N TYR A 95 -0.99 21.57 4.22
CA TYR A 95 -1.06 22.93 3.71
C TYR A 95 -2.50 23.40 3.46
N SER A 96 -3.36 22.53 2.94
CA SER A 96 -4.75 22.87 2.57
C SER A 96 -5.75 22.77 3.72
N ALA A 97 -5.66 21.74 4.56
CA ALA A 97 -6.62 21.49 5.64
C ALA A 97 -6.26 22.18 6.96
N GLY A 98 -4.98 22.45 7.19
CA GLY A 98 -4.51 23.11 8.40
C GLY A 98 -4.65 22.26 9.68
N GLN A 99 -4.67 22.94 10.83
CA GLN A 99 -4.72 22.30 12.15
C GLN A 99 -5.98 21.46 12.38
N PHE A 100 -7.13 21.95 11.95
CA PHE A 100 -8.45 21.44 12.31
C PHE A 100 -9.01 20.49 11.24
N ASN A 101 -8.18 19.55 10.78
CA ASN A 101 -8.67 18.50 9.88
C ASN A 101 -9.41 17.42 10.67
N HIS A 102 -10.71 17.63 10.84
CA HIS A 102 -11.63 16.65 11.43
C HIS A 102 -12.29 15.74 10.39
N GLY A 103 -11.87 15.84 9.13
CA GLY A 103 -12.41 15.02 8.05
C GLY A 103 -11.91 13.58 8.10
N ASP A 104 -12.64 12.70 7.41
CA ASP A 104 -12.26 11.30 7.22
C ASP A 104 -11.01 11.21 6.34
N LEU A 105 -9.87 10.80 6.91
CA LEU A 105 -8.58 10.70 6.22
C LEU A 105 -8.63 9.68 5.07
N SER A 106 -9.47 8.65 5.17
CA SER A 106 -9.64 7.63 4.11
C SER A 106 -10.26 8.20 2.83
N ARG A 107 -10.93 9.36 2.92
CA ARG A 107 -11.47 10.11 1.78
C ARG A 107 -10.52 11.17 1.24
N GLN A 108 -9.43 11.46 1.95
CA GLN A 108 -8.49 12.54 1.63
C GLN A 108 -7.14 12.02 1.14
N LEU A 109 -6.73 10.83 1.58
CA LEU A 109 -5.45 10.21 1.27
C LEU A 109 -5.63 8.76 0.80
N PRO A 110 -4.71 8.20 0.00
CA PRO A 110 -4.69 6.78 -0.32
C PRO A 110 -4.70 5.92 0.96
N PRO A 111 -5.33 4.73 0.97
CA PRO A 111 -5.59 3.99 2.21
C PRO A 111 -4.35 3.72 3.08
N LEU A 112 -3.23 3.32 2.50
CA LEU A 112 -2.00 3.05 3.26
C LEU A 112 -1.42 4.33 3.88
N VAL A 113 -1.48 5.44 3.14
CA VAL A 113 -1.02 6.77 3.57
C VAL A 113 -1.91 7.29 4.70
N ALA A 114 -3.23 7.18 4.55
CA ALA A 114 -4.22 7.53 5.58
C ALA A 114 -3.94 6.76 6.88
N ARG A 115 -3.74 5.43 6.80
CA ARG A 115 -3.42 4.60 7.99
C ARG A 115 -2.13 5.05 8.68
N ALA A 116 -1.09 5.44 7.93
CA ALA A 116 0.13 5.95 8.53
C ALA A 116 -0.12 7.26 9.29
N VAL A 117 -0.87 8.19 8.69
CA VAL A 117 -1.26 9.45 9.36
C VAL A 117 -2.14 9.18 10.59
N GLU A 118 -3.11 8.27 10.51
CA GLU A 118 -3.97 7.89 11.63
C GLU A 118 -3.17 7.32 12.80
N SER A 119 -2.16 6.49 12.51
CA SER A 119 -1.33 5.89 13.57
C SER A 119 -0.44 6.91 14.29
N ILE A 120 -0.15 8.05 13.66
CA ILE A 120 0.54 9.19 14.28
C ILE A 120 -0.47 10.12 14.98
N GLY A 121 -1.65 10.28 14.37
CA GLY A 121 -2.67 11.26 14.73
C GLY A 121 -2.45 12.60 14.01
N TRP A 122 -3.51 13.15 13.39
CA TRP A 122 -3.43 14.41 12.64
C TRP A 122 -2.90 15.57 13.49
N THR A 123 -3.45 15.74 14.69
CA THR A 123 -3.02 16.80 15.62
C THR A 123 -1.54 16.68 15.96
N SER A 124 -1.06 15.49 16.28
CA SER A 124 0.36 15.24 16.59
C SER A 124 1.26 15.60 15.40
N LEU A 125 0.86 15.17 14.19
CA LEU A 125 1.58 15.47 12.97
C LEU A 125 1.63 16.98 12.70
N TRP A 126 0.50 17.68 12.86
CA TRP A 126 0.41 19.12 12.73
C TRP A 126 1.28 19.88 13.74
N GLU A 127 1.28 19.46 15.01
CA GLU A 127 2.13 20.05 16.04
C GLU A 127 3.62 19.91 15.69
N MET A 128 4.02 18.76 15.16
CA MET A 128 5.39 18.55 14.67
C MET A 128 5.71 19.45 13.47
N HIS A 129 4.78 19.61 12.54
CA HIS A 129 4.95 20.47 11.35
C HIS A 129 5.14 21.94 11.72
N ARG A 130 4.25 22.48 12.56
CA ARG A 130 4.31 23.88 12.96
C ARG A 130 5.42 24.18 13.98
N SER A 131 6.04 23.15 14.57
CA SER A 131 7.03 23.30 15.65
C SER A 131 8.19 24.22 15.25
N ALA A 132 8.59 24.21 13.97
CA ALA A 132 9.62 25.09 13.43
C ALA A 132 9.33 26.59 13.67
N TYR A 133 8.06 27.00 13.62
CA TYR A 133 7.64 28.39 13.78
C TYR A 133 7.61 28.85 15.24
N ILE A 134 7.78 27.93 16.19
CA ILE A 134 7.78 28.21 17.64
C ILE A 134 9.11 27.81 18.31
N GLY A 135 10.19 27.72 17.52
CA GLY A 135 11.54 27.41 18.01
C GLY A 135 11.88 25.91 18.11
N GLY A 136 11.01 25.03 17.60
CA GLY A 136 11.25 23.59 17.48
C GLY A 136 12.09 23.20 16.26
N LYS A 137 12.39 21.91 16.14
CA LYS A 137 13.19 21.36 15.03
C LYS A 137 12.32 21.16 13.78
N PRO A 138 12.65 21.78 12.62
CA PRO A 138 11.92 21.56 11.38
C PRO A 138 12.00 20.11 10.88
N GLY A 139 10.94 19.66 10.18
CA GLY A 139 10.90 18.37 9.48
C GLY A 139 10.63 17.15 10.36
N MET A 140 10.28 17.34 11.64
CA MET A 140 9.94 16.24 12.54
C MET A 140 8.65 15.51 12.15
N ASP A 141 7.73 16.22 11.52
CA ASP A 141 6.53 15.69 10.86
C ASP A 141 6.88 14.67 9.77
N ARG A 142 7.78 15.05 8.85
CA ARG A 142 8.28 14.16 7.81
C ARG A 142 8.97 12.94 8.40
N VAL A 143 9.80 13.14 9.43
CA VAL A 143 10.51 12.03 10.09
C VAL A 143 9.51 11.05 10.70
N ALA A 144 8.54 11.52 11.46
CA ALA A 144 7.51 10.67 12.07
C ALA A 144 6.70 9.91 11.01
N PHE A 145 6.28 10.60 9.94
CA PHE A 145 5.58 9.97 8.83
C PHE A 145 6.42 8.87 8.16
N MET A 146 7.67 9.17 7.78
CA MET A 146 8.52 8.21 7.08
C MET A 146 8.88 7.00 7.97
N GLN A 147 9.08 7.21 9.27
CA GLN A 147 9.31 6.13 10.23
C GLN A 147 8.16 5.13 10.30
N GLN A 148 6.93 5.60 10.06
CA GLN A 148 5.74 4.77 10.09
C GLN A 148 5.38 4.21 8.72
N TYR A 149 5.39 5.05 7.69
CA TYR A 149 4.95 4.68 6.35
C TYR A 149 5.93 3.74 5.63
N THR A 150 7.25 3.98 5.72
CA THR A 150 8.23 3.15 4.99
C THR A 150 8.12 1.66 5.39
N PRO A 151 8.09 1.28 6.68
CA PRO A 151 7.87 -0.12 7.04
C PRO A 151 6.51 -0.69 6.60
N MET A 152 5.47 0.15 6.52
CA MET A 152 4.15 -0.27 6.03
C MET A 152 4.19 -0.55 4.52
N TYR A 153 4.79 0.37 3.75
CA TYR A 153 5.02 0.21 2.31
C TYR A 153 5.85 -1.04 2.02
N GLU A 154 6.97 -1.25 2.71
CA GLU A 154 7.84 -2.42 2.48
C GLU A 154 7.14 -3.75 2.80
N ARG A 155 6.26 -3.77 3.80
CA ARG A 155 5.44 -4.97 4.11
C ARG A 155 4.44 -5.26 2.99
N GLU A 156 3.73 -4.25 2.50
CA GLU A 156 2.76 -4.44 1.41
C GLU A 156 3.47 -4.80 0.10
N LYS A 157 4.60 -4.14 -0.20
CA LYS A 157 5.50 -4.46 -1.31
C LYS A 157 5.95 -5.92 -1.27
N SER A 158 6.54 -6.35 -0.15
CA SER A 158 7.01 -7.73 0.02
C SER A 158 5.88 -8.74 -0.11
N ARG A 159 4.71 -8.43 0.46
CA ARG A 159 3.51 -9.27 0.37
C ARG A 159 3.02 -9.42 -1.07
N SER A 160 2.88 -8.32 -1.81
CA SER A 160 2.42 -8.33 -3.20
C SER A 160 3.45 -8.95 -4.16
N MET A 161 4.74 -8.84 -3.86
CA MET A 161 5.79 -9.54 -4.62
C MET A 161 5.79 -11.06 -4.37
N THR A 162 5.24 -11.54 -3.25
CA THR A 162 5.29 -12.96 -2.88
C THR A 162 4.15 -13.74 -3.54
N PRO A 163 4.42 -14.84 -4.28
CA PRO A 163 3.37 -15.68 -4.87
C PRO A 163 2.36 -16.16 -3.82
N ALA A 164 1.07 -16.16 -4.17
CA ALA A 164 -0.01 -16.49 -3.24
C ALA A 164 0.16 -17.88 -2.59
N GLN A 165 0.56 -18.88 -3.36
CA GLN A 165 0.85 -20.22 -2.84
C GLN A 165 2.02 -20.26 -1.85
N LEU A 166 3.03 -19.40 -2.04
CA LEU A 166 4.15 -19.30 -1.12
C LEU A 166 3.71 -18.63 0.18
N THR A 167 2.94 -17.54 0.08
CA THR A 167 2.32 -16.86 1.23
C THR A 167 1.47 -17.82 2.05
N GLU A 168 0.60 -18.61 1.42
CA GLU A 168 -0.24 -19.60 2.11
C GLU A 168 0.58 -20.65 2.87
N LYS A 169 1.67 -21.15 2.27
CA LYS A 169 2.58 -22.10 2.94
C LYS A 169 3.28 -21.46 4.15
N ILE A 170 3.67 -20.19 4.03
CA ILE A 170 4.27 -19.43 5.13
C ILE A 170 3.25 -19.24 6.25
N ASP A 171 2.02 -18.83 5.92
CA ASP A 171 0.94 -18.60 6.89
C ASP A 171 0.56 -19.88 7.63
N ASN A 172 0.48 -21.01 6.91
CA ASN A 172 0.23 -22.33 7.52
C ASN A 172 1.36 -22.74 8.48
N ALA A 173 2.61 -22.50 8.11
CA ALA A 173 3.75 -22.76 8.99
C ALA A 173 3.72 -21.85 10.22
N ALA A 174 3.40 -20.57 10.05
CA ALA A 174 3.29 -19.60 11.14
C ALA A 174 2.14 -19.93 12.10
N GLY A 175 0.98 -20.36 11.59
CA GLY A 175 -0.19 -20.75 12.40
C GLY A 175 0.02 -21.98 13.26
N SER A 176 1.02 -22.82 12.94
CA SER A 176 1.41 -23.97 13.78
C SER A 176 2.22 -23.57 15.02
N LEU A 177 2.70 -22.33 15.09
CA LEU A 177 3.49 -21.83 16.21
C LEU A 177 2.58 -21.43 17.38
N PRO A 178 3.05 -21.56 18.64
CA PRO A 178 2.31 -21.07 19.80
C PRO A 178 2.00 -19.58 19.71
N ASP A 179 0.82 -19.18 20.18
CA ASP A 179 0.43 -17.77 20.33
C ASP A 179 1.39 -17.05 21.29
N LYS A 180 1.99 -15.96 20.84
CA LYS A 180 2.92 -15.09 21.58
C LYS A 180 2.32 -13.70 21.81
N GLY A 181 1.01 -13.55 21.69
CA GLY A 181 0.29 -12.29 21.87
C GLY A 181 -0.44 -11.81 20.63
N GLN A 182 -0.44 -12.59 19.55
CA GLN A 182 -1.23 -12.33 18.35
C GLN A 182 -2.71 -12.17 18.71
N ARG A 183 -3.25 -13.05 19.57
CA ARG A 183 -4.66 -12.93 20.03
C ARG A 183 -4.96 -11.66 20.81
N LEU A 184 -3.99 -11.17 21.59
CA LEU A 184 -4.16 -9.91 22.32
C LEU A 184 -4.24 -8.73 21.36
N ILE A 185 -3.44 -8.74 20.29
CA ILE A 185 -3.49 -7.72 19.24
C ILE A 185 -4.84 -7.78 18.52
N GLU A 186 -5.25 -8.97 18.06
CA GLU A 186 -6.55 -9.20 17.41
C GLU A 186 -7.73 -8.73 18.26
N TYR A 187 -7.67 -8.96 19.57
CA TYR A 187 -8.67 -8.48 20.52
C TYR A 187 -8.70 -6.94 20.61
N ARG A 188 -7.55 -6.27 20.64
CA ARG A 188 -7.52 -4.79 20.65
C ARG A 188 -8.04 -4.19 19.35
N GLU A 189 -7.73 -4.82 18.22
CA GLU A 189 -8.26 -4.42 16.91
C GLU A 189 -9.78 -4.65 16.81
N SER A 190 -10.31 -5.75 17.34
CA SER A 190 -11.76 -6.01 17.35
C SER A 190 -12.50 -5.01 18.25
N GLU A 191 -11.95 -4.67 19.40
CA GLU A 191 -12.49 -3.63 20.29
C GLU A 191 -12.51 -2.25 19.62
N ARG A 192 -11.44 -1.88 18.91
CA ARG A 192 -11.39 -0.62 18.13
C ARG A 192 -12.48 -0.62 17.06
N ARG A 193 -12.58 -1.68 16.25
CA ARG A 193 -13.60 -1.80 15.19
C ARG A 193 -15.03 -1.72 15.74
N ARG A 194 -15.29 -2.36 16.88
CA ARG A 194 -16.59 -2.28 17.56
C ARG A 194 -16.92 -0.84 17.96
N LYS A 195 -15.94 -0.11 18.50
CA LYS A 195 -16.12 1.30 18.89
C LYS A 195 -16.34 2.21 17.68
N GLU A 196 -15.61 2.01 16.60
CA GLU A 196 -15.81 2.75 15.35
C GLU A 196 -17.23 2.57 14.80
N GLN A 197 -17.73 1.34 14.75
CA GLN A 197 -19.10 1.05 14.32
C GLN A 197 -20.16 1.71 15.21
N GLU A 198 -19.95 1.71 16.53
CA GLU A 198 -20.81 2.40 17.49
C GLU A 198 -20.84 3.91 17.20
N MET A 199 -19.68 4.54 17.01
CA MET A 199 -19.57 5.97 16.72
C MET A 199 -20.20 6.32 15.36
N GLU A 200 -19.97 5.53 14.32
CA GLU A 200 -20.61 5.73 13.02
C GLU A 200 -22.14 5.62 13.10
N ALA A 201 -22.67 4.72 13.92
CA ALA A 201 -24.11 4.58 14.13
C ALA A 201 -24.69 5.82 14.83
N ILE A 202 -24.00 6.35 15.84
CA ILE A 202 -24.38 7.59 16.54
C ILE A 202 -24.39 8.77 15.56
N THR A 203 -23.30 8.96 14.81
CA THR A 203 -23.18 10.07 13.85
C THR A 203 -24.25 10.00 12.75
N ARG A 204 -24.49 8.80 12.19
CA ARG A 204 -25.58 8.60 11.21
C ARG A 204 -26.96 8.81 11.84
N GLY A 205 -27.13 8.51 13.11
CA GLY A 205 -28.35 8.81 13.87
C GLY A 205 -28.60 10.31 13.98
N ALA A 206 -27.58 11.06 14.41
CA ALA A 206 -27.64 12.52 14.56
C ALA A 206 -27.97 13.22 13.23
N LEU A 207 -27.27 12.87 12.14
CA LEU A 207 -27.52 13.44 10.81
C LEU A 207 -28.95 13.17 10.29
N ARG A 208 -29.50 11.98 10.59
CA ARG A 208 -30.90 11.66 10.25
C ARG A 208 -31.89 12.52 11.04
N LEU A 209 -31.65 12.71 12.34
CA LEU A 209 -32.49 13.54 13.19
C LEU A 209 -32.47 15.00 12.72
N GLU A 210 -31.27 15.55 12.44
CA GLU A 210 -31.12 16.89 11.89
C GLU A 210 -31.86 17.05 10.55
N SER A 211 -31.74 16.08 9.65
CA SER A 211 -32.44 16.12 8.36
C SER A 211 -33.97 16.11 8.53
N GLN A 212 -34.49 15.33 9.48
CA GLN A 212 -35.92 15.28 9.80
C GLN A 212 -36.43 16.60 10.39
N ILE A 213 -35.67 17.20 11.30
CA ILE A 213 -35.99 18.51 11.89
C ILE A 213 -36.05 19.56 10.78
N VAL A 214 -35.03 19.62 9.91
CA VAL A 214 -34.99 20.57 8.79
C VAL A 214 -36.18 20.41 7.84
N GLU A 215 -36.58 19.19 7.49
CA GLU A 215 -37.76 18.96 6.65
C GLU A 215 -39.07 19.32 7.34
N GLN A 216 -39.22 19.03 8.64
CA GLN A 216 -40.40 19.47 9.39
C GLN A 216 -40.52 20.99 9.44
N THR A 217 -39.42 21.69 9.74
CA THR A 217 -39.40 23.17 9.77
C THR A 217 -39.74 23.77 8.40
N LYS A 218 -39.25 23.17 7.29
CA LYS A 218 -39.63 23.61 5.93
C LYS A 218 -41.12 23.45 5.64
N LEU A 219 -41.74 22.37 6.12
CA LEU A 219 -43.17 22.12 5.94
C LEU A 219 -44.03 23.11 6.75
N GLU A 220 -43.64 23.40 7.99
CA GLU A 220 -44.29 24.41 8.84
C GLU A 220 -44.25 25.80 8.19
N LEU A 221 -43.07 26.23 7.74
CA LEU A 221 -42.90 27.53 7.06
C LEU A 221 -43.69 27.62 5.74
N ARG A 222 -43.89 26.51 5.03
CA ARG A 222 -44.74 26.49 3.81
C ARG A 222 -46.23 26.54 4.14
N GLY A 223 -46.64 25.98 5.28
CA GLY A 223 -48.01 26.04 5.76
C GLY A 223 -48.44 27.43 6.21
N GLU A 224 -47.53 28.19 6.83
CA GLU A 224 -47.78 29.57 7.28
C GLU A 224 -47.87 30.60 6.13
N VAL A 225 -47.33 30.31 4.95
CA VAL A 225 -47.37 31.20 3.77
C VAL A 225 -48.66 31.04 2.96
N LEU A 226 -49.48 30.01 3.23
CA LEU A 226 -50.73 29.71 2.53
C LEU A 226 -52.00 29.97 3.35
N GLY A 227 -51.87 30.51 4.57
CA GLY A 227 -52.98 30.94 5.43
C GLY A 227 -53.10 32.46 5.52
#